data_AF-A0A7W8R0V8-F1
#
_entry.id   AF-A0A7W8R0V8-F1
#
_cell.length_a   1.000
_cell.length_b   1.000
_cell.length_c   1.000
_cell.angle_alpha   90.00
_cell.angle_beta   90.00
_cell.angle_gamma   90.00
#
_symmetry.space_group_name_H-M   'P 1'
#
loop_
_entity.id
_entity.type
_entity.pdbx_description
1 polymer ?
#
loop_
_entity_poly.entity_id
_entity_poly.type
_entity_poly.pdbx_seq_one_letter_code
_entity_poly.pdbx_strand_id
1 'polypeptide(L)'
;MLRYWYLMKDKYNVSITALAILTSSNKKFRPKPYVEEYLGTKLSYEYNIYKILDQDGAALKANPNPFAIVILVALAAIKNQNADDLDLKAIKHELNFELTRRNIDNAKHKGIMNFIKYYVQFKSKKMMSIFETEVEQLLGRTIPMGTEEYLLQKNKAEGEAKGEHKKAVVIARKMLADNEPIEKISKYTGLSIKEIQSL
;
A
#
# COMPACT_ATOMS: atom_id res chain seq x y z
N MET A 1 6.15 -21.02 2.69
CA MET A 1 4.72 -21.15 2.34
C MET A 1 3.99 -22.11 3.27
N LEU A 2 4.40 -23.39 3.36
CA LEU A 2 3.75 -24.39 4.23
C LEU A 2 3.49 -23.92 5.67
N ARG A 3 4.51 -23.36 6.35
CA ARG A 3 4.36 -22.85 7.72
C ARG A 3 3.23 -21.83 7.86
N TYR A 4 3.11 -20.88 6.93
CA TYR A 4 2.05 -19.87 6.96
C TYR A 4 0.68 -20.48 6.70
N TRP A 5 0.59 -21.40 5.75
CA TRP A 5 -0.65 -22.13 5.48
C TRP A 5 -1.13 -22.87 6.73
N TYR A 6 -0.24 -23.59 7.41
CA TYR A 6 -0.55 -24.30 8.64
C TYR A 6 -1.02 -23.36 9.75
N LEU A 7 -0.27 -22.29 10.05
CA LEU A 7 -0.63 -21.33 11.10
C LEU A 7 -1.96 -20.62 10.83
N MET A 8 -2.25 -20.29 9.57
CA MET A 8 -3.51 -19.67 9.18
C MET A 8 -4.67 -20.69 9.26
N LYS A 9 -4.43 -21.94 8.88
CA LYS A 9 -5.44 -23.00 8.96
C LYS A 9 -5.81 -23.30 10.40
N ASP A 10 -4.83 -23.40 11.29
CA ASP A 10 -5.01 -23.60 12.72
C ASP A 10 -5.81 -22.45 13.36
N LYS A 11 -5.41 -21.19 13.07
CA LYS A 11 -6.04 -20.01 13.68
C LYS A 11 -7.48 -19.75 13.20
N TYR A 12 -7.75 -19.92 11.91
CA TYR A 12 -9.01 -19.47 11.30
C TYR A 12 -9.93 -20.61 10.88
N ASN A 13 -9.43 -21.83 10.77
CA ASN A 13 -10.14 -23.02 10.32
C ASN A 13 -10.93 -22.85 9.00
N VAL A 14 -10.45 -22.01 8.09
CA VAL A 14 -11.04 -21.80 6.76
C VAL A 14 -10.21 -22.50 5.67
N SER A 15 -10.78 -22.67 4.48
CA SER A 15 -10.03 -23.14 3.31
C SER A 15 -9.09 -22.04 2.81
N ILE A 16 -7.82 -22.36 2.64
CA ILE A 16 -6.76 -21.39 2.29
C ILE A 16 -6.05 -21.86 1.03
N THR A 17 -5.97 -20.98 0.04
CA THR A 17 -5.19 -21.17 -1.19
C THR A 17 -3.93 -20.32 -1.12
N ALA A 18 -2.77 -20.93 -1.34
CA ALA A 18 -1.53 -20.21 -1.53
C ALA A 18 -1.27 -19.92 -3.02
N LEU A 19 -0.91 -18.68 -3.32
CA LEU A 19 -0.53 -18.22 -4.64
C LEU A 19 0.85 -17.56 -4.57
N ALA A 20 1.78 -18.00 -5.42
CA ALA A 20 3.09 -17.40 -5.55
C ALA A 20 3.19 -16.68 -6.91
N ILE A 21 3.38 -15.36 -6.89
CA ILE A 21 3.60 -14.56 -8.09
C ILE A 21 5.11 -14.40 -8.29
N LEU A 22 5.65 -14.92 -9.39
CA LEU A 22 7.07 -14.86 -9.69
C LEU A 22 7.38 -13.66 -10.59
N THR A 23 8.14 -12.71 -10.04
CA THR A 23 8.58 -11.46 -10.69
C THR A 23 10.03 -11.53 -11.17
N SER A 24 10.73 -12.64 -10.96
CA SER A 24 12.11 -12.79 -11.40
C SER A 24 12.21 -12.85 -12.93
N SER A 25 13.22 -12.18 -13.47
CA SER A 25 13.63 -12.28 -14.88
C SER A 25 14.26 -13.62 -15.25
N ASN A 26 14.61 -14.46 -14.26
CA ASN A 26 15.16 -15.78 -14.53
C ASN A 26 14.09 -16.73 -15.04
N LYS A 27 14.13 -17.05 -16.35
CA LYS A 27 13.21 -18.00 -17.01
C LYS A 27 13.19 -19.39 -16.37
N LYS A 28 14.31 -19.88 -15.83
CA LYS A 28 14.42 -21.23 -15.25
C LYS A 28 13.95 -21.31 -13.81
N PHE A 29 13.86 -20.20 -13.08
CA PHE A 29 13.43 -20.22 -11.69
C PHE A 29 11.96 -20.62 -11.58
N ARG A 30 11.72 -21.82 -11.03
CA ARG A 30 10.41 -22.31 -10.60
C ARG A 30 10.62 -23.09 -9.30
N PRO A 31 10.11 -22.60 -8.17
CA PRO A 31 10.24 -23.32 -6.91
C PRO A 31 9.45 -24.62 -7.00
N LYS A 32 10.06 -25.70 -6.50
CA LYS A 32 9.40 -27.00 -6.40
C LYS A 32 8.44 -27.03 -5.21
N PRO A 33 7.43 -27.92 -5.21
CA PRO A 33 6.64 -28.22 -4.03
C PRO A 33 7.54 -28.57 -2.84
N TYR A 34 7.05 -28.29 -1.63
CA TYR A 34 7.72 -28.78 -0.42
C TYR A 34 7.35 -30.25 -0.23
N VAL A 35 8.36 -31.10 -0.06
CA VAL A 35 8.19 -32.53 0.18
C VAL A 35 9.06 -32.92 1.38
N GLU A 36 8.45 -33.61 2.33
CA GLU A 36 9.12 -34.19 3.49
C GLU A 36 8.71 -35.66 3.61
N GLU A 37 9.70 -36.54 3.76
CA GLU A 37 9.51 -37.98 3.92
C GLU A 37 10.39 -38.48 5.07
N TYR A 38 9.78 -39.11 6.08
CA TYR A 38 10.49 -39.64 7.25
C TYR A 38 9.75 -40.84 7.86
N LEU A 39 10.43 -41.99 7.98
CA LEU A 39 9.91 -43.23 8.59
C LEU A 39 8.47 -43.60 8.16
N GLY A 40 8.18 -43.53 6.85
CA GLY A 40 6.86 -43.85 6.29
C GLY A 40 5.83 -42.69 6.36
N THR A 41 6.17 -41.59 7.01
CA THR A 41 5.38 -40.35 6.97
C THR A 41 5.76 -39.54 5.73
N LYS A 42 4.76 -39.05 4.99
CA LYS A 42 4.96 -38.20 3.82
C LYS A 42 4.08 -36.96 3.88
N LEU A 43 4.69 -35.79 3.73
CA LEU A 43 4.02 -34.51 3.58
C LEU A 43 4.40 -33.90 2.23
N SER A 44 3.39 -33.62 1.40
CA SER A 44 3.56 -32.85 0.15
C SER A 44 2.72 -31.59 0.24
N TYR A 45 3.34 -30.45 -0.03
CA TYR A 45 2.67 -29.17 -0.09
C TYR A 45 2.89 -28.50 -1.45
N GLU A 46 1.79 -28.47 -2.21
CA GLU A 46 1.69 -27.89 -3.54
C GLU A 46 0.88 -26.59 -3.50
N TYR A 47 1.21 -25.66 -4.40
CA TYR A 47 0.59 -24.34 -4.45
C TYR A 47 0.64 -23.76 -5.85
N ASN A 48 -0.26 -22.82 -6.11
CA ASN A 48 -0.38 -22.19 -7.42
C ASN A 48 0.79 -21.23 -7.65
N ILE A 49 1.43 -21.35 -8.80
CA ILE A 49 2.52 -20.47 -9.21
C ILE A 49 2.06 -19.70 -10.45
N TYR A 50 2.12 -18.37 -10.37
CA TYR A 50 1.87 -17.48 -11.49
C TYR A 50 3.16 -16.77 -11.87
N LYS A 51 3.77 -17.16 -12.99
CA LYS A 51 5.00 -16.54 -13.48
C LYS A 51 4.69 -15.47 -14.50
N ILE A 52 5.04 -14.22 -14.18
CA ILE A 52 4.74 -13.07 -15.04
C ILE A 52 5.47 -13.18 -16.38
N LEU A 53 6.73 -13.62 -16.36
CA LEU A 53 7.57 -13.73 -17.55
C LEU A 53 7.04 -14.73 -18.61
N ASP A 54 6.20 -15.68 -18.19
CA ASP A 54 5.60 -16.69 -19.07
C ASP A 54 4.33 -16.17 -19.76
N GLN A 55 3.83 -15.00 -19.37
CA GLN A 55 2.56 -14.48 -19.88
C GLN A 55 2.72 -13.84 -21.25
N ASP A 56 1.68 -13.97 -22.06
CA ASP A 56 1.58 -13.29 -23.35
C ASP A 56 1.00 -11.87 -23.18
N GLY A 57 1.72 -10.89 -23.71
CA GLY A 57 1.30 -9.50 -23.66
C GLY A 57 0.03 -9.23 -24.46
N ALA A 58 -0.20 -9.92 -25.58
CA ALA A 58 -1.40 -9.73 -26.39
C ALA A 58 -2.65 -10.27 -25.67
N ALA A 59 -2.56 -11.48 -25.11
CA ALA A 59 -3.62 -12.06 -24.27
C ALA A 59 -3.96 -11.16 -23.06
N LEU A 60 -2.96 -10.58 -22.39
CA LEU A 60 -3.18 -9.67 -21.26
C LEU A 60 -3.86 -8.34 -21.70
N LYS A 61 -3.52 -7.82 -22.88
CA LYS A 61 -4.19 -6.64 -23.46
C LYS A 61 -5.64 -6.91 -23.86
N ALA A 62 -5.97 -8.13 -24.27
CA ALA A 62 -7.34 -8.50 -24.63
C ALA A 62 -8.21 -8.86 -23.40
N ASN A 63 -7.59 -9.26 -22.29
CA ASN A 63 -8.31 -9.71 -21.10
C ASN A 63 -9.04 -8.54 -20.40
N PRO A 64 -10.36 -8.61 -20.15
CA PRO A 64 -11.13 -7.53 -19.53
C PRO A 64 -10.77 -7.28 -18.05
N ASN A 65 -10.05 -8.21 -17.41
CA ASN A 65 -9.62 -8.05 -16.02
C ASN A 65 -8.66 -6.85 -15.87
N PRO A 66 -8.93 -5.89 -14.99
CA PRO A 66 -8.05 -4.74 -14.78
C PRO A 66 -6.64 -5.13 -14.28
N PHE A 67 -6.50 -6.25 -13.57
CA PHE A 67 -5.19 -6.76 -13.15
C PHE A 67 -4.37 -7.32 -14.32
N ALA A 68 -4.98 -7.67 -15.45
CA ALA A 68 -4.23 -8.11 -16.62
C ALA A 68 -3.31 -7.01 -17.15
N ILE A 69 -3.74 -5.74 -17.08
CA ILE A 69 -2.91 -4.58 -17.44
C ILE A 69 -1.76 -4.42 -16.44
N VAL A 70 -2.01 -4.63 -15.15
CA VAL A 70 -0.96 -4.58 -14.12
C VAL A 70 0.11 -5.64 -14.40
N ILE A 71 -0.29 -6.86 -14.78
CA ILE A 71 0.64 -7.92 -15.16
C ILE A 71 1.37 -7.58 -16.47
N LEU A 72 0.71 -6.99 -17.45
CA LEU A 72 1.32 -6.54 -18.70
C LEU A 72 2.42 -5.51 -18.46
N VAL A 73 2.13 -4.53 -17.60
CA VAL A 73 3.05 -3.50 -17.12
C VAL A 73 4.24 -4.12 -16.39
N ALA A 74 3.97 -5.04 -15.45
CA ALA A 74 5.02 -5.77 -14.76
C ALA A 74 5.87 -6.63 -15.71
N LEU A 75 5.26 -7.23 -16.73
CA LEU A 75 5.96 -7.99 -17.77
C LEU A 75 6.89 -7.09 -18.59
N ALA A 76 6.44 -5.90 -18.99
CA ALA A 76 7.28 -4.92 -19.67
C ALA A 76 8.46 -4.49 -18.79
N ALA A 77 8.22 -4.22 -17.50
CA ALA A 77 9.27 -3.87 -16.54
C ALA A 77 10.31 -5.00 -16.35
N ILE A 78 9.86 -6.25 -16.24
CA ILE A 78 10.76 -7.41 -16.08
C ILE A 78 11.56 -7.67 -17.36
N LYS A 79 11.00 -7.40 -18.55
CA LYS A 79 11.74 -7.49 -19.82
C LYS A 79 12.79 -6.39 -19.95
N ASN A 80 12.46 -5.18 -19.49
CA ASN A 80 13.33 -4.00 -19.52
C ASN A 80 14.19 -3.92 -18.25
N GLN A 81 14.95 -4.98 -17.91
CA GLN A 81 15.65 -5.16 -16.62
C GLN A 81 16.58 -4.02 -16.12
N ASN A 82 16.77 -2.95 -16.90
CA ASN A 82 17.47 -1.72 -16.54
C ASN A 82 16.60 -0.46 -16.74
N ALA A 83 15.29 -0.58 -16.52
CA ALA A 83 14.35 0.52 -16.68
C ALA A 83 14.76 1.69 -15.77
N ASP A 84 15.10 2.81 -16.40
CA ASP A 84 15.37 4.05 -15.69
C ASP A 84 14.05 4.64 -15.17
N ASP A 85 14.09 5.67 -14.33
CA ASP A 85 12.85 6.29 -13.81
C ASP A 85 11.93 6.78 -14.95
N LEU A 86 12.49 7.07 -16.14
CA LEU A 86 11.75 7.40 -17.36
C LEU A 86 10.93 6.24 -17.90
N ASP A 87 11.51 5.04 -17.95
CA ASP A 87 10.81 3.83 -18.39
C ASP A 87 9.70 3.48 -17.41
N LEU A 88 9.98 3.62 -16.11
CA LEU A 88 8.98 3.43 -15.07
C LEU A 88 7.83 4.44 -15.17
N LYS A 89 8.13 5.68 -15.57
CA LYS A 89 7.13 6.73 -15.81
C LYS A 89 6.24 6.36 -17.00
N ALA A 90 6.85 5.96 -18.11
CA ALA A 90 6.14 5.54 -19.32
C ALA A 90 5.18 4.36 -19.03
N ILE A 91 5.66 3.38 -18.28
CA ILE A 91 4.88 2.22 -17.85
C ILE A 91 3.66 2.62 -17.00
N LYS A 92 3.83 3.57 -16.06
CA LYS A 92 2.72 4.05 -15.23
C LYS A 92 1.72 4.90 -16.02
N HIS A 93 2.15 5.63 -17.04
CA HIS A 93 1.24 6.32 -17.97
C HIS A 93 0.46 5.35 -18.85
N GLU A 94 1.12 4.32 -19.41
CA GLU A 94 0.44 3.30 -20.22
C GLU A 94 -0.63 2.60 -19.40
N LEU A 95 -0.34 2.29 -18.13
CA LEU A 95 -1.34 1.77 -17.21
C LEU A 95 -2.55 2.71 -17.04
N ASN A 96 -2.29 3.99 -16.71
CA ASN A 96 -3.36 4.96 -16.47
C ASN A 96 -4.22 5.15 -17.72
N PHE A 97 -3.59 5.17 -18.89
CA PHE A 97 -4.28 5.22 -20.18
C PHE A 97 -5.18 4.00 -20.38
N GLU A 98 -4.66 2.79 -20.17
CA GLU A 98 -5.44 1.55 -20.36
C GLU A 98 -6.57 1.38 -19.34
N LEU A 99 -6.37 1.79 -18.07
CA LEU A 99 -7.44 1.81 -17.06
C LEU A 99 -8.56 2.79 -17.43
N THR A 100 -8.19 3.96 -17.98
CA THR A 100 -9.14 4.97 -18.45
C THR A 100 -9.89 4.49 -19.70
N ARG A 101 -9.16 3.93 -20.68
CA ARG A 101 -9.72 3.39 -21.94
C ARG A 101 -10.76 2.31 -21.70
N ARG A 102 -10.54 1.45 -20.70
CA ARG A 102 -11.46 0.36 -20.35
C ARG A 102 -12.64 0.81 -19.48
N ASN A 103 -12.77 2.12 -19.21
CA ASN A 103 -13.83 2.71 -18.40
C ASN A 103 -13.99 1.99 -17.05
N ILE A 104 -12.86 1.66 -16.41
CA ILE A 104 -12.86 1.04 -15.08
C ILE A 104 -13.49 2.02 -14.10
N ASP A 105 -14.36 1.51 -13.22
CA ASP A 105 -14.97 2.28 -12.15
C ASP A 105 -13.93 3.16 -11.41
N ASN A 106 -14.32 4.40 -11.12
CA ASN A 106 -13.41 5.41 -10.59
C ASN A 106 -12.76 5.00 -9.27
N ALA A 107 -13.47 4.26 -8.40
CA ALA A 107 -12.92 3.80 -7.14
C ALA A 107 -11.88 2.69 -7.36
N LYS A 108 -12.15 1.75 -8.28
CA LYS A 108 -11.19 0.69 -8.65
C LYS A 108 -9.96 1.26 -9.37
N HIS A 109 -10.16 2.21 -10.28
CA HIS A 109 -9.09 2.90 -10.96
C HIS A 109 -8.15 3.58 -9.95
N LYS A 110 -8.73 4.30 -8.98
CA LYS A 110 -8.00 4.93 -7.89
C LYS A 110 -7.22 3.94 -7.04
N GLY A 111 -7.84 2.83 -6.64
CA GLY A 111 -7.20 1.80 -5.83
C GLY A 111 -5.98 1.17 -6.52
N ILE A 112 -6.07 0.90 -7.82
CA ILE A 112 -4.96 0.32 -8.59
C ILE A 112 -3.79 1.30 -8.71
N MET A 113 -4.08 2.57 -8.99
CA MET A 113 -3.05 3.61 -9.10
C MET A 113 -2.36 3.88 -7.76
N ASN A 114 -3.12 3.88 -6.66
CA ASN A 114 -2.55 3.99 -5.31
C ASN A 114 -1.63 2.81 -4.99
N PHE A 115 -2.07 1.57 -5.26
CA PHE A 115 -1.24 0.38 -5.06
C PHE A 115 0.12 0.51 -5.77
N ILE A 116 0.13 0.99 -7.01
CA ILE A 116 1.36 1.08 -7.82
C ILE A 116 2.27 2.21 -7.38
N LYS A 117 1.71 3.32 -6.88
CA LYS A 117 2.49 4.38 -6.26
C LYS A 117 3.31 3.86 -5.07
N TYR A 118 2.69 3.07 -4.19
CA TYR A 118 3.33 2.61 -2.96
C TYR A 118 4.24 1.40 -3.17
N TYR A 119 3.84 0.46 -4.02
CA TYR A 119 4.55 -0.80 -4.21
C TYR A 119 5.71 -0.67 -5.20
N VAL A 120 5.67 0.33 -6.10
CA VAL A 120 6.70 0.57 -7.11
C VAL A 120 7.16 2.03 -7.05
N GLN A 121 8.12 2.29 -6.17
CA GLN A 121 8.67 3.63 -5.96
C GLN A 121 9.69 3.99 -7.04
N PHE A 122 9.62 5.23 -7.53
CA PHE A 122 10.69 5.82 -8.34
C PHE A 122 11.95 5.95 -7.49
N LYS A 123 13.13 5.81 -8.11
CA LYS A 123 14.40 6.06 -7.41
C LYS A 123 14.53 7.54 -7.05
N SER A 124 14.05 8.43 -7.91
CA SER A 124 14.05 9.88 -7.72
C SER A 124 12.71 10.40 -7.20
N LYS A 125 12.77 11.14 -6.07
CA LYS A 125 11.62 11.90 -5.55
C LYS A 125 11.10 12.95 -6.54
N LYS A 126 11.98 13.50 -7.40
CA LYS A 126 11.60 14.50 -8.43
C LYS A 126 10.72 13.87 -9.52
N MET A 127 11.01 12.64 -9.92
CA MET A 127 10.23 11.92 -10.93
C MET A 127 8.83 11.55 -10.44
N MET A 128 8.68 11.25 -9.15
CA MET A 128 7.36 11.07 -8.54
C MET A 128 6.51 12.34 -8.67
N SER A 129 7.08 13.51 -8.37
CA SER A 129 6.35 14.79 -8.43
C SER A 129 5.94 15.17 -9.86
N ILE A 130 6.81 14.91 -10.84
CA ILE A 130 6.49 15.11 -12.27
C ILE A 130 5.35 14.19 -12.70
N PHE A 131 5.43 12.91 -12.34
CA PHE A 131 4.39 11.93 -12.65
C PHE A 131 3.03 12.30 -12.05
N GLU A 132 3.00 12.77 -10.80
CA GLU A 132 1.77 13.22 -10.15
C GLU A 132 1.12 14.40 -10.90
N THR A 133 1.94 15.39 -11.26
CA THR A 133 1.48 16.58 -11.99
C THR A 133 0.89 16.21 -13.36
N GLU A 134 1.54 15.30 -14.08
CA GLU A 134 1.08 14.84 -15.40
C GLU A 134 -0.22 14.04 -15.30
N VAL A 135 -0.39 13.20 -14.28
CA VAL A 135 -1.63 12.44 -14.05
C VAL A 135 -2.79 13.36 -13.66
N GLU A 136 -2.54 14.39 -12.86
CA GLU A 136 -3.55 15.41 -12.49
C GLU A 136 -4.06 16.17 -13.72
N GLN A 137 -3.16 16.61 -14.59
CA GLN A 137 -3.50 17.30 -15.83
C GLN A 137 -4.31 16.42 -16.79
N LEU A 138 -3.95 15.13 -16.91
CA LEU A 138 -4.65 14.18 -17.79
C LEU A 138 -6.03 13.79 -17.29
N LEU A 139 -6.24 13.70 -15.97
CA LEU A 139 -7.52 13.30 -15.37
C LEU A 139 -8.44 14.50 -15.09
N GLY A 140 -7.96 15.75 -15.26
CA GLY A 140 -8.70 16.96 -14.91
C GLY A 140 -9.05 17.06 -13.42
N ARG A 141 -8.29 16.37 -12.56
CA ARG A 141 -8.55 16.26 -11.12
C ARG A 141 -7.56 17.13 -10.36
N THR A 142 -8.09 17.98 -9.48
CA THR A 142 -7.33 18.89 -8.60
C THR A 142 -6.71 18.21 -7.38
N ILE A 143 -6.99 16.92 -7.16
CA ILE A 143 -6.53 16.17 -6.00
C ILE A 143 -5.58 15.06 -6.49
N PRO A 144 -4.26 15.19 -6.26
CA PRO A 144 -3.32 14.09 -6.45
C PRO A 144 -3.85 12.79 -5.82
N MET A 145 -3.74 11.66 -6.50
CA MET A 145 -4.31 10.40 -5.99
C MET A 145 -3.76 9.98 -4.60
N GLY A 146 -2.60 10.50 -4.20
CA GLY A 146 -2.02 10.32 -2.86
C GLY A 146 -2.21 11.46 -1.87
N THR A 147 -2.81 12.61 -2.23
CA THR A 147 -3.14 13.64 -1.23
C THR A 147 -4.28 13.22 -0.35
N GLU A 148 -5.23 12.40 -0.82
CA GLU A 148 -6.36 11.98 0.02
C GLU A 148 -5.91 11.13 1.21
N GLU A 149 -4.90 10.26 1.02
CA GLU A 149 -4.36 9.39 2.07
C GLU A 149 -3.36 10.12 2.97
N TYR A 150 -2.56 11.05 2.41
CA TYR A 150 -1.77 12.01 3.20
C TYR A 150 -2.67 12.94 4.02
N LEU A 151 -3.75 13.46 3.44
CA LEU A 151 -4.78 14.24 4.13
C LEU A 151 -5.46 13.38 5.19
N LEU A 152 -5.75 12.10 4.92
CA LEU A 152 -6.33 11.20 5.91
C LEU A 152 -5.36 10.93 7.08
N GLN A 153 -4.08 10.67 6.81
CA GLN A 153 -3.05 10.50 7.84
C GLN A 153 -2.84 11.79 8.64
N LYS A 154 -2.77 12.93 7.96
CA LYS A 154 -2.66 14.26 8.59
C LYS A 154 -3.89 14.58 9.43
N ASN A 155 -5.10 14.35 8.91
CA ASN A 155 -6.36 14.55 9.64
C ASN A 155 -6.47 13.62 10.85
N LYS A 156 -5.98 12.38 10.74
CA LYS A 156 -5.93 11.44 11.85
C LYS A 156 -4.95 11.91 12.93
N ALA A 157 -3.73 12.30 12.54
CA ALA A 157 -2.73 12.84 13.46
C ALA A 157 -3.19 14.15 14.14
N GLU A 158 -3.82 15.06 13.39
CA GLU A 158 -4.43 16.27 13.94
C GLU A 158 -5.61 15.96 14.87
N GLY A 159 -6.40 14.94 14.55
CA GLY A 159 -7.49 14.45 15.40
C GLY A 159 -7.01 13.85 16.71
N GLU A 160 -5.93 13.05 16.67
CA GLU A 160 -5.26 12.48 17.85
C GLU A 160 -4.66 13.60 18.72
N ALA A 161 -3.91 14.53 18.13
CA ALA A 161 -3.34 15.67 18.85
C ALA A 161 -4.41 16.57 19.49
N LYS A 162 -5.51 16.87 18.78
CA LYS A 162 -6.65 17.60 19.36
C LYS A 162 -7.35 16.82 20.47
N GLY A 163 -7.42 15.49 20.37
CA GLY A 163 -7.97 14.61 21.39
C GLY A 163 -7.14 14.59 22.67
N GLU A 164 -5.81 14.49 22.54
CA GLU A 164 -4.86 14.56 23.65
C GLU A 164 -4.91 15.92 24.34
N HIS A 165 -4.91 17.01 23.56
CA HIS A 165 -5.01 18.35 24.10
C HIS A 165 -6.34 18.59 24.84
N LYS A 166 -7.47 18.11 24.30
CA LYS A 166 -8.77 18.16 25.01
C LYS A 166 -8.75 17.38 26.32
N LYS A 167 -8.11 16.20 26.36
CA LYS A 167 -7.95 15.42 27.60
C LYS A 167 -7.10 16.17 28.62
N ALA A 168 -5.98 16.77 28.20
CA ALA A 168 -5.12 17.57 29.04
C ALA A 168 -5.88 18.76 29.67
N VAL A 169 -6.72 19.44 28.88
CA VAL A 169 -7.58 20.54 29.35
C VAL A 169 -8.61 20.08 30.38
N VAL A 170 -9.26 18.94 30.16
CA VAL A 170 -10.23 18.38 31.14
C VAL A 170 -9.53 17.99 32.45
N ILE A 171 -8.32 17.42 32.37
CA ILE A 171 -7.52 17.08 33.56
C ILE A 171 -7.08 18.35 34.29
N ALA A 172 -6.61 19.37 33.57
CA ALA A 172 -6.22 20.65 34.15
C ALA A 172 -7.37 21.34 34.89
N ARG A 173 -8.58 21.34 34.32
CA ARG A 173 -9.79 21.87 34.99
C ARG A 173 -10.15 21.13 36.27
N LYS A 174 -10.03 19.80 36.27
CA LYS A 174 -10.26 19.00 37.50
C LYS A 174 -9.20 19.30 38.56
N MET A 175 -7.93 19.37 38.17
CA MET A 175 -6.84 19.72 39.09
C MET A 175 -6.95 21.16 39.63
N LEU A 176 -7.43 22.11 38.82
CA LEU A 176 -7.74 23.47 39.28
C LEU A 176 -8.90 23.47 40.30
N ALA A 177 -9.94 22.67 40.07
CA ALA A 177 -11.03 22.52 41.03
C ALA A 177 -10.58 21.89 42.36
N ASP A 178 -9.57 21.03 42.32
CA ASP A 178 -8.93 20.41 43.48
C ASP A 178 -7.85 21.30 44.13
N ASN A 179 -7.71 22.56 43.72
CA ASN A 179 -6.72 23.55 44.20
C ASN A 179 -5.25 23.11 44.06
N GLU A 180 -4.93 22.31 43.04
CA GLU A 180 -3.54 21.92 42.79
C GLU A 180 -2.71 23.09 42.21
N PRO A 181 -1.41 23.21 42.55
CA PRO A 181 -0.57 24.30 42.09
C PRO A 181 -0.42 24.31 40.56
N ILE A 182 -0.47 25.50 39.96
CA ILE A 182 -0.39 25.70 38.49
C ILE A 182 0.88 25.08 37.89
N GLU A 183 1.99 25.12 38.61
CA GLU A 183 3.27 24.50 38.20
C GLU A 183 3.17 22.98 38.11
N LYS A 184 2.42 22.35 39.02
CA LYS A 184 2.15 20.92 39.04
C LYS A 184 1.24 20.54 37.88
N ILE A 185 0.20 21.33 37.64
CA ILE A 185 -0.73 21.14 36.51
C ILE A 185 0.03 21.22 35.18
N SER A 186 0.90 22.21 35.00
CA SER A 186 1.72 22.35 33.80
C SER A 186 2.65 21.15 33.60
N LYS A 187 3.29 20.67 34.68
CA LYS A 187 4.19 19.51 34.64
C LYS A 187 3.49 18.21 34.22
N TYR A 188 2.26 17.96 34.67
CA TYR A 188 1.55 16.69 34.40
C TYR A 188 0.67 16.72 33.15
N THR A 189 0.18 17.88 32.74
CA THR A 189 -0.71 18.01 31.57
C THR A 189 0.03 18.44 30.30
N GLY A 190 1.25 18.97 30.43
CA GLY A 190 2.03 19.50 29.30
C GLY A 190 1.48 20.81 28.73
N LEU A 191 0.45 21.41 29.36
CA LEU A 191 -0.13 22.70 28.98
C LEU A 191 0.75 23.86 29.45
N SER A 192 0.75 24.94 28.68
CA SER A 192 1.47 26.15 29.06
C SER A 192 0.80 26.84 30.24
N ILE A 193 1.60 27.52 31.09
CA ILE A 193 1.09 28.24 32.26
C ILE A 193 0.04 29.29 31.85
N LYS A 194 0.21 29.93 30.68
CA LYS A 194 -0.76 30.88 30.12
C LYS A 194 -2.10 30.24 29.75
N GLU A 195 -2.08 29.04 29.17
CA GLU A 195 -3.32 28.30 28.86
C GLU A 195 -4.04 27.88 30.14
N ILE A 196 -3.30 27.41 31.15
CA ILE A 196 -3.89 26.99 32.43
C ILE A 196 -4.53 28.18 33.17
N GLN A 197 -3.93 29.36 33.12
CA GLN A 197 -4.49 30.59 33.70
C GLN A 197 -5.75 31.11 32.96
N SER A 198 -5.98 30.67 31.73
CA SER A 198 -7.14 31.05 30.92
C SER A 198 -8.31 30.06 30.99
N LEU A 199 -8.15 28.93 31.68
CA LEU A 199 -9.08 27.79 31.70
C LEU A 199 -10.18 27.87 32.74
#